data_AF-A0A447NWY7-F1
#
_entry.id   AF-A0A447NWY7-F1
#
_cell.length_a   1.000
_cell.length_b   1.000
_cell.length_c   1.000
_cell.angle_alpha   90.00
_cell.angle_beta   90.00
_cell.angle_gamma   90.00
#
_symmetry.space_group_name_H-M   'P 1'
#
loop_
_entity.id
_entity.type
_entity.pdbx_description
1 polymer ?
#
loop_
_entity_poly.entity_id
_entity_poly.type
_entity_poly.pdbx_seq_one_letter_code
_entity_poly.pdbx_strand_id
1 'polypeptide(L)'
;MDLAIELATTESDDSSPLLDAEVSESDDAHAIGLKLQNTISNVLSETLNLLDMQQVLGVVDALRHCHSVYIFGVGSSGITALDMKHKLMRIGLRGDAVSNNHFMYMQATLLKAGDVAMGVSHSGTSPETVHSLRLADRLAPPQSPLPIIWVLHYVKRPIFA
;
A
#
# COMPACT_ATOMS: atom_id res chain seq x y z
N MET A 1 -30.19 -24.60 -15.24
CA MET A 1 -29.54 -23.82 -16.30
C MET A 1 -29.03 -22.49 -15.75
N ASP A 2 -29.79 -21.86 -14.85
CA ASP A 2 -29.38 -20.60 -14.19
C ASP A 2 -28.14 -20.73 -13.29
N LEU A 3 -27.96 -21.86 -12.58
CA LEU A 3 -26.78 -22.07 -11.72
C LEU A 3 -25.46 -22.12 -12.52
N ALA A 4 -25.49 -22.60 -13.78
CA ALA A 4 -24.32 -22.63 -14.64
C ALA A 4 -23.99 -21.26 -15.24
N ILE A 5 -25.02 -20.41 -15.44
CA ILE A 5 -24.87 -19.03 -15.89
C ILE A 5 -24.38 -18.16 -14.72
N GLU A 6 -24.87 -18.40 -13.51
CA GLU A 6 -24.46 -17.71 -12.28
C GLU A 6 -22.98 -18.03 -11.92
N LEU A 7 -22.56 -19.30 -12.05
CA LEU A 7 -21.15 -19.67 -11.92
C LEU A 7 -20.27 -19.02 -13.02
N ALA A 8 -20.73 -18.98 -14.27
CA ALA A 8 -19.98 -18.38 -15.38
C ALA A 8 -19.83 -16.85 -15.25
N THR A 9 -20.75 -16.17 -14.56
CA THR A 9 -20.61 -14.73 -14.25
C THR A 9 -19.73 -14.45 -13.03
N THR A 10 -19.50 -15.45 -12.17
CA THR A 10 -18.64 -15.32 -10.97
C THR A 10 -17.16 -15.56 -11.30
N GLU A 11 -16.84 -16.11 -12.48
CA GLU A 11 -15.50 -16.09 -13.08
C GLU A 11 -15.24 -14.81 -13.89
N SER A 12 -15.87 -13.69 -13.52
CA SER A 12 -15.28 -12.39 -13.84
C SER A 12 -14.08 -12.20 -12.90
N ASP A 13 -12.97 -12.74 -13.37
CA ASP A 13 -11.63 -12.73 -12.80
C ASP A 13 -11.29 -11.35 -12.20
N ASP A 14 -11.50 -11.22 -10.88
CA ASP A 14 -11.03 -10.10 -10.06
C ASP A 14 -9.53 -10.29 -9.71
N SER A 15 -8.82 -11.16 -10.44
CA SER A 15 -7.37 -11.18 -10.47
C SER A 15 -6.90 -10.10 -11.45
N SER A 16 -6.18 -9.13 -10.92
CA SER A 16 -5.77 -7.93 -11.65
C SER A 16 -4.75 -8.32 -12.74
N PRO A 17 -4.94 -7.94 -14.03
CA PRO A 17 -4.11 -8.36 -15.15
C PRO A 17 -2.80 -7.55 -15.24
N LEU A 18 -2.17 -7.25 -14.09
CA LEU A 18 -0.99 -6.38 -14.04
C LEU A 18 0.33 -7.18 -14.07
N LEU A 19 0.27 -8.47 -13.76
CA LEU A 19 1.46 -9.35 -13.65
C LEU A 19 1.36 -10.61 -14.52
N ASP A 20 0.47 -10.63 -15.51
CA ASP A 20 0.51 -11.66 -16.54
C ASP A 20 1.43 -11.18 -17.65
N ALA A 21 2.73 -11.44 -17.51
CA ALA A 21 3.56 -11.51 -18.69
C ALA A 21 2.92 -12.57 -19.59
N GLU A 22 2.62 -12.26 -20.85
CA GLU A 22 1.99 -13.16 -21.83
C GLU A 22 2.93 -14.35 -22.17
N VAL A 23 3.31 -15.12 -21.18
CA VAL A 23 4.25 -16.24 -21.26
C VAL A 23 3.52 -17.44 -21.84
N SER A 24 4.09 -17.99 -22.89
CA SER A 24 3.61 -19.20 -23.57
C SER A 24 4.48 -20.39 -23.19
N GLU A 25 3.90 -21.59 -23.20
CA GLU A 25 4.64 -22.85 -23.08
C GLU A 25 5.74 -23.02 -24.14
N SER A 26 5.64 -22.30 -25.25
CA SER A 26 6.62 -22.32 -26.35
C SER A 26 7.77 -21.31 -26.21
N ASP A 27 7.75 -20.44 -25.20
CA ASP A 27 8.79 -19.43 -25.01
C ASP A 27 10.09 -20.05 -24.46
N ASP A 28 11.22 -19.62 -25.01
CA ASP A 28 12.52 -19.88 -24.40
C ASP A 28 12.82 -18.88 -23.26
N ALA A 29 13.88 -19.16 -22.48
CA ALA A 29 14.25 -18.34 -21.33
C ALA A 29 14.53 -16.86 -21.69
N HIS A 30 15.00 -16.59 -22.91
CA HIS A 30 15.28 -15.22 -23.35
C HIS A 30 13.98 -14.48 -23.68
N ALA A 31 13.07 -15.13 -24.39
CA ALA A 31 11.74 -14.61 -24.67
C ALA A 31 10.95 -14.31 -23.39
N ILE A 32 10.99 -15.22 -22.40
CA ILE A 32 10.39 -14.98 -21.07
C ILE A 32 11.01 -13.75 -20.40
N GLY A 33 12.33 -13.63 -20.43
CA GLY A 33 13.03 -12.47 -19.87
C GLY A 33 12.60 -11.13 -20.52
N LEU A 34 12.45 -11.11 -21.84
CA LEU A 34 11.97 -9.93 -22.58
C LEU A 34 10.52 -9.59 -22.25
N LYS A 35 9.64 -10.59 -22.17
CA LYS A 35 8.24 -10.40 -21.79
C LYS A 35 8.12 -9.82 -20.39
N LEU A 36 8.84 -10.38 -19.42
CA LEU A 36 8.86 -9.88 -18.05
C LEU A 36 9.41 -8.45 -17.96
N GLN A 37 10.48 -8.13 -18.70
CA GLN A 37 11.01 -6.77 -18.77
C GLN A 37 9.96 -5.78 -19.28
N ASN A 38 9.23 -6.14 -20.34
CA ASN A 38 8.17 -5.31 -20.90
C ASN A 38 7.03 -5.10 -19.90
N THR A 39 6.56 -6.17 -19.25
CA THR A 39 5.53 -6.07 -18.20
C THR A 39 5.97 -5.14 -17.08
N ILE A 40 7.18 -5.30 -16.53
CA ILE A 40 7.71 -4.42 -15.48
C ILE A 40 7.77 -2.96 -15.94
N SER A 41 8.22 -2.71 -17.18
CA SER A 41 8.33 -1.36 -17.73
C SER A 41 6.96 -0.69 -17.89
N ASN A 42 5.94 -1.46 -18.30
CA ASN A 42 4.57 -0.98 -18.40
C ASN A 42 4.01 -0.64 -17.01
N VAL A 43 4.17 -1.53 -16.03
CA VAL A 43 3.71 -1.29 -14.66
C VAL A 43 4.35 -0.06 -14.04
N LEU A 44 5.65 0.15 -14.26
CA LEU A 44 6.34 1.37 -13.80
C LEU A 44 5.77 2.63 -14.45
N SER A 45 5.50 2.58 -15.75
CA SER A 45 4.94 3.70 -16.50
C SER A 45 3.51 4.03 -16.04
N GLU A 46 2.66 3.01 -15.87
CA GLU A 46 1.31 3.16 -15.32
C GLU A 46 1.33 3.70 -13.89
N THR A 47 2.21 3.18 -13.04
CA THR A 47 2.38 3.67 -11.67
C THR A 47 2.67 5.17 -11.67
N LEU A 48 3.62 5.62 -12.49
CA LEU A 48 3.93 7.06 -12.61
C LEU A 48 2.73 7.88 -13.10
N ASN A 49 1.95 7.36 -14.04
CA ASN A 49 0.78 8.05 -14.57
C ASN A 49 -0.38 8.17 -13.56
N LEU A 50 -0.46 7.23 -12.60
CA LEU A 50 -1.48 7.25 -11.53
C LEU A 50 -1.11 8.16 -10.35
N LEU A 51 0.16 8.61 -10.25
CA LEU A 51 0.60 9.44 -9.15
C LEU A 51 0.07 10.87 -9.29
N ASP A 52 -0.67 11.31 -8.28
CA ASP A 52 -0.91 12.73 -8.04
C ASP A 52 0.31 13.33 -7.34
N MET A 53 1.11 14.10 -8.09
CA MET A 53 2.33 14.70 -7.56
C MET A 53 2.08 15.72 -6.45
N GLN A 54 0.89 16.32 -6.37
CA GLN A 54 0.55 17.20 -5.25
C GLN A 54 0.39 16.39 -3.95
N GLN A 55 -0.20 15.20 -4.03
CA GLN A 55 -0.31 14.27 -2.89
C GLN A 55 1.06 13.76 -2.47
N VAL A 56 1.92 13.42 -3.43
CA VAL A 56 3.31 13.00 -3.15
C VAL A 56 4.06 14.10 -2.40
N LEU A 57 3.96 15.35 -2.82
CA LEU A 57 4.58 16.48 -2.12
C LEU A 57 4.01 16.69 -0.71
N GLY A 58 2.69 16.54 -0.53
CA GLY A 58 2.07 16.57 0.80
C GLY A 58 2.59 15.48 1.73
N VAL A 59 2.80 14.26 1.22
CA VAL A 59 3.44 13.16 1.97
C VAL A 59 4.88 13.51 2.33
N VAL A 60 5.66 14.05 1.39
CA VAL A 60 7.04 14.48 1.67
C VAL A 60 7.08 15.52 2.79
N ASP A 61 6.19 16.52 2.74
CA ASP A 61 6.15 17.57 3.77
C ASP A 61 5.73 17.01 5.15
N ALA A 62 4.78 16.08 5.20
CA ALA A 62 4.43 15.39 6.45
C ALA A 62 5.62 14.61 7.03
N LEU A 63 6.36 13.87 6.18
CA LEU A 63 7.51 13.08 6.60
C LEU A 63 8.69 13.95 7.06
N ARG A 64 8.91 15.13 6.45
CA ARG A 64 10.00 16.04 6.82
C ARG A 64 9.88 16.61 8.24
N HIS A 65 8.66 16.73 8.76
CA HIS A 65 8.38 17.33 10.07
C HIS A 65 7.98 16.30 11.13
N CYS A 66 7.92 15.01 10.77
CA CYS A 66 7.48 13.97 11.69
C CYS A 66 8.54 13.63 12.75
N HIS A 67 8.09 13.14 13.89
CA HIS A 67 8.95 12.51 14.89
C HIS A 67 9.28 11.07 14.45
N SER A 68 8.24 10.29 14.16
CA SER A 68 8.35 8.89 13.74
C SER A 68 7.30 8.54 12.70
N VAL A 69 7.58 7.52 11.90
CA VAL A 69 6.66 6.96 10.90
C VAL A 69 6.31 5.52 11.29
N TYR A 70 5.02 5.20 11.40
CA TYR A 70 4.56 3.84 11.67
C TYR A 70 3.80 3.30 10.46
N ILE A 71 4.29 2.19 9.91
CA ILE A 71 3.84 1.62 8.64
C ILE A 71 3.12 0.30 8.91
N PHE A 72 1.90 0.17 8.42
CA PHE A 72 1.03 -0.96 8.65
C PHE A 72 0.76 -1.70 7.34
N GLY A 73 0.96 -3.00 7.31
CA GLY A 73 0.68 -3.82 6.13
C GLY A 73 0.73 -5.31 6.44
N VAL A 74 -0.20 -6.07 5.87
CA VAL A 74 -0.32 -7.52 6.09
C VAL A 74 0.17 -8.31 4.86
N GLY A 75 0.66 -9.53 5.07
CA GLY A 75 1.13 -10.40 3.98
C GLY A 75 2.25 -9.77 3.16
N SER A 76 2.13 -9.80 1.82
CA SER A 76 3.09 -9.18 0.90
C SER A 76 3.22 -7.67 1.10
N SER A 77 2.12 -6.97 1.42
CA SER A 77 2.16 -5.54 1.77
C SER A 77 2.95 -5.27 3.05
N GLY A 78 3.05 -6.24 3.96
CA GLY A 78 3.93 -6.18 5.13
C GLY A 78 5.41 -6.23 4.76
N ILE A 79 5.78 -6.99 3.72
CA ILE A 79 7.15 -7.01 3.18
C ILE A 79 7.49 -5.64 2.56
N THR A 80 6.56 -5.07 1.79
CA THR A 80 6.70 -3.71 1.24
C THR A 80 6.81 -2.65 2.34
N ALA A 81 6.01 -2.77 3.41
CA ALA A 81 6.10 -1.89 4.57
C ALA A 81 7.47 -1.96 5.25
N LEU A 82 8.05 -3.16 5.38
CA LEU A 82 9.39 -3.37 5.93
C LEU A 82 10.49 -2.76 5.05
N ASP A 83 10.40 -2.95 3.73
CA ASP A 83 11.32 -2.30 2.78
C ASP A 83 11.22 -0.76 2.87
N MET A 84 10.01 -0.22 2.98
CA MET A 84 9.77 1.20 3.19
C MET A 84 10.40 1.71 4.48
N LYS A 85 10.23 0.99 5.60
CA LYS A 85 10.92 1.29 6.87
C LYS A 85 12.42 1.40 6.65
N HIS A 86 13.06 0.41 6.02
CA HIS A 86 14.50 0.43 5.79
C HIS A 86 14.93 1.63 4.94
N LYS A 87 14.19 1.96 3.89
CA LYS A 87 14.47 3.12 3.03
C LYS A 87 14.35 4.45 3.79
N LEU A 88 13.32 4.62 4.60
CA LEU A 88 13.13 5.82 5.44
C LEU A 88 14.25 5.94 6.49
N MET A 89 14.61 4.83 7.15
CA MET A 89 15.72 4.81 8.10
C MET A 89 17.06 5.17 7.46
N ARG A 90 17.30 4.73 6.22
CA ARG A 90 18.53 5.08 5.47
C ARG A 90 18.67 6.58 5.19
N ILE A 91 17.57 7.34 5.14
CA ILE A 91 17.59 8.80 4.95
C ILE A 91 17.43 9.58 6.27
N GLY A 92 17.55 8.90 7.41
CA GLY A 92 17.56 9.53 8.74
C GLY A 92 16.18 9.69 9.40
N LEU A 93 15.12 9.16 8.80
CA LEU A 93 13.78 9.16 9.42
C LEU A 93 13.64 8.00 10.39
N ARG A 94 13.03 8.26 11.55
CA ARG A 94 12.68 7.20 12.50
C ARG A 94 11.40 6.53 12.01
N GLY A 95 11.39 5.21 11.96
CA GLY A 95 10.15 4.52 11.65
C GLY A 95 10.18 3.04 11.96
N ASP A 96 8.98 2.47 12.03
CA ASP A 96 8.76 1.05 12.24
C ASP A 96 7.67 0.52 11.31
N ALA A 97 7.76 -0.77 11.00
CA ALA A 97 6.81 -1.48 10.16
C ALA A 97 6.22 -2.65 10.95
N VAL A 98 4.90 -2.69 11.05
CA VAL A 98 4.18 -3.68 11.85
C VAL A 98 3.22 -4.43 10.94
N SER A 99 3.37 -5.75 10.90
CA SER A 99 2.61 -6.63 9.99
C SER A 99 1.74 -7.67 10.69
N ASN A 100 1.92 -7.85 11.99
CA ASN A 100 1.00 -8.63 12.82
C ASN A 100 -0.16 -7.74 13.27
N ASN A 101 -1.38 -8.18 13.04
CA ASN A 101 -2.61 -7.43 13.33
C ASN A 101 -2.73 -6.93 14.78
N HIS A 102 -2.42 -7.77 15.77
CA HIS A 102 -2.46 -7.37 17.19
C HIS A 102 -1.45 -6.26 17.49
N PHE A 103 -0.22 -6.40 16.98
CA PHE A 103 0.80 -5.37 17.16
C PHE A 103 0.46 -4.08 16.40
N MET A 104 -0.16 -4.18 15.22
CA MET A 104 -0.61 -3.00 14.46
C MET A 104 -1.62 -2.18 15.28
N TYR A 105 -2.60 -2.85 15.90
CA TYR A 105 -3.59 -2.16 16.73
C TYR A 105 -2.97 -1.52 17.97
N MET A 106 -2.11 -2.26 18.68
CA MET A 106 -1.42 -1.69 19.85
C MET A 106 -0.57 -0.49 19.45
N GLN A 107 0.22 -0.61 18.38
CA GLN A 107 1.05 0.48 17.90
C GLN A 107 0.20 1.70 17.51
N ALA A 108 -0.90 1.50 16.77
CA ALA A 108 -1.81 2.56 16.36
C ALA A 108 -2.36 3.37 17.55
N THR A 109 -2.63 2.73 18.69
CA THR A 109 -3.09 3.45 19.91
C THR A 109 -2.02 4.26 20.63
N LEU A 110 -0.74 4.00 20.35
CA LEU A 110 0.40 4.62 21.03
C LEU A 110 1.01 5.78 20.26
N LEU A 111 0.52 6.07 19.04
CA LEU A 111 0.96 7.22 18.25
C LEU A 111 0.68 8.51 19.00
N LYS A 112 1.61 9.46 18.86
CA LYS A 112 1.55 10.77 19.52
C LYS A 112 1.59 11.87 18.49
N ALA A 113 1.20 13.08 18.92
CA ALA A 113 1.31 14.28 18.11
C ALA A 113 2.71 14.39 17.46
N GLY A 114 2.73 14.60 16.15
CA GLY A 114 3.94 14.63 15.34
C GLY A 114 4.37 13.28 14.74
N ASP A 115 3.75 12.17 15.10
CA ASP A 115 3.94 10.89 14.40
C ASP A 115 3.09 10.83 13.12
N VAL A 116 3.54 10.03 12.16
CA VAL A 116 2.83 9.75 10.89
C VAL A 116 2.42 8.28 10.86
N ALA A 117 1.16 8.02 10.52
CA ALA A 117 0.66 6.67 10.27
C ALA A 117 0.59 6.41 8.76
N MET A 118 1.15 5.29 8.29
CA MET A 118 1.09 4.87 6.89
C MET A 118 0.47 3.47 6.77
N GLY A 119 -0.43 3.27 5.82
CA GLY A 119 -0.96 1.94 5.50
C GLY A 119 -0.58 1.52 4.10
N VAL A 120 -0.11 0.28 3.94
CA VAL A 120 0.15 -0.36 2.65
C VAL A 120 -0.85 -1.48 2.45
N SER A 121 -1.62 -1.39 1.37
CA SER A 121 -2.57 -2.44 0.99
C SER A 121 -2.79 -2.41 -0.51
N HIS A 122 -2.67 -3.56 -1.18
CA HIS A 122 -2.92 -3.65 -2.62
C HIS A 122 -4.41 -3.41 -2.93
N SER A 123 -5.32 -4.12 -2.26
CA SER A 123 -6.78 -3.99 -2.46
C SER A 123 -7.37 -2.72 -1.84
N GLY A 124 -6.68 -2.12 -0.87
CA GLY A 124 -7.20 -1.01 -0.06
C GLY A 124 -8.31 -1.38 0.90
N THR A 125 -8.61 -2.67 1.04
CA THR A 125 -9.71 -3.19 1.86
C THR A 125 -9.25 -4.11 2.99
N SER A 126 -7.93 -4.31 3.16
CA SER A 126 -7.36 -5.14 4.22
C SER A 126 -7.89 -4.70 5.60
N PRO A 127 -8.75 -5.50 6.27
CA PRO A 127 -9.46 -5.07 7.47
C PRO A 127 -8.52 -4.60 8.58
N GLU A 128 -7.38 -5.29 8.73
CA GLU A 128 -6.37 -5.02 9.76
C GLU A 128 -5.67 -3.68 9.52
N THR A 129 -5.19 -3.44 8.30
CA THR A 129 -4.55 -2.17 7.93
C THR A 129 -5.53 -1.02 8.08
N VAL A 130 -6.77 -1.20 7.58
CA VAL A 130 -7.81 -0.17 7.65
C VAL A 130 -8.20 0.14 9.08
N HIS A 131 -8.36 -0.89 9.91
CA HIS A 131 -8.69 -0.70 11.31
C HIS A 131 -7.59 0.04 12.07
N SER A 132 -6.33 -0.30 11.82
CA SER A 132 -5.17 0.34 12.44
C SER A 132 -5.10 1.84 12.14
N LEU A 133 -5.28 2.23 10.88
CA LEU A 133 -5.27 3.64 10.51
C LEU A 133 -6.46 4.41 11.09
N ARG A 134 -7.67 3.82 11.09
CA ARG A 134 -8.84 4.44 11.75
C ARG A 134 -8.65 4.58 13.26
N LEU A 135 -7.91 3.65 13.88
CA LEU A 135 -7.64 3.71 15.31
C LEU A 135 -6.68 4.86 15.63
N ALA A 136 -5.63 5.03 14.82
CA ALA A 136 -4.72 6.17 14.92
C ALA A 136 -5.47 7.51 14.73
N ASP A 137 -6.36 7.60 13.73
CA ASP A 137 -7.17 8.79 13.46
C ASP A 137 -8.05 9.20 14.65
N ARG A 138 -8.84 8.26 15.16
CA ARG A 138 -9.79 8.53 16.24
C ARG A 138 -9.12 8.94 17.56
N LEU A 139 -7.88 8.48 17.78
CA LEU A 139 -7.13 8.76 19.00
C LEU A 139 -6.19 9.96 18.84
N ALA A 140 -6.12 10.54 17.65
CA ALA A 140 -5.36 11.77 17.42
C ALA A 140 -5.92 12.92 18.27
N PRO A 141 -5.06 13.70 18.96
CA PRO A 141 -5.51 14.86 19.70
C PRO A 141 -6.24 15.86 18.78
N PRO A 142 -7.40 16.43 19.17
CA PRO A 142 -8.17 17.35 18.30
C PRO A 142 -7.38 18.60 17.87
N GLN A 143 -6.40 19.00 18.67
CA GLN A 143 -5.56 20.19 18.44
C GLN A 143 -4.28 19.87 17.66
N SER A 144 -3.98 18.59 17.43
CA SER A 144 -2.81 18.12 16.68
C SER A 144 -3.15 16.79 16.00
N PRO A 145 -3.90 16.85 14.87
CA PRO A 145 -4.23 15.65 14.11
C PRO A 145 -2.95 14.98 13.61
N LEU A 146 -3.00 13.66 13.54
CA LEU A 146 -1.88 12.85 13.02
C LEU A 146 -2.02 12.76 11.50
N PRO A 147 -0.95 13.00 10.72
CA PRO A 147 -1.00 12.71 9.30
C PRO A 147 -1.18 11.21 9.06
N ILE A 148 -2.21 10.86 8.28
CA ILE A 148 -2.54 9.48 7.89
C ILE A 148 -2.37 9.35 6.38
N ILE A 149 -1.52 8.42 5.96
CA ILE A 149 -1.17 8.24 4.55
C ILE A 149 -1.52 6.83 4.10
N TRP A 150 -2.16 6.73 2.95
CA TRP A 150 -2.56 5.46 2.34
C TRP A 150 -1.77 5.21 1.06
N VAL A 151 -1.08 4.08 0.99
CA VAL A 151 -0.39 3.60 -0.21
C VAL A 151 -1.18 2.43 -0.77
N LEU A 152 -1.93 2.70 -1.84
CA LEU A 152 -2.92 1.79 -2.43
C LEU A 152 -2.72 1.68 -3.95
N HIS A 153 -3.09 0.54 -4.51
CA HIS A 153 -3.19 0.38 -5.97
C HIS A 153 -4.60 0.73 -6.47
N TYR A 154 -5.65 0.21 -5.82
CA TYR A 154 -7.03 0.58 -6.15
C TYR A 154 -7.45 1.86 -5.43
N VAL A 155 -7.45 2.98 -6.16
CA VAL A 155 -7.99 4.26 -5.70
C VAL A 155 -9.51 4.14 -5.62
N LYS A 156 -10.03 3.73 -4.47
CA LYS A 156 -11.43 4.05 -4.13
C LYS A 156 -11.58 5.29 -3.26
N ARG A 157 -10.57 5.70 -2.47
CA ARG A 157 -10.54 6.99 -1.73
C ARG A 157 -9.12 7.38 -1.27
N PRO A 158 -8.53 8.51 -1.72
CA PRO A 158 -7.52 9.20 -0.95
C PRO A 158 -8.22 10.06 0.12
N ILE A 159 -7.83 9.91 1.39
CA ILE A 159 -8.24 10.81 2.47
C ILE A 159 -6.96 11.50 2.93
N PHE A 160 -6.67 12.67 2.36
CA PHE A 160 -6.06 13.72 3.15
C PHE A 160 -7.22 14.30 3.97
N ALA A 161 -7.15 14.11 5.30
CA ALA A 161 -7.94 14.90 6.24
C ALA A 161 -7.09 16.09 6.68
#